data_AF-A0A101J022-F1
#
_entry.id   AF-A0A101J022-F1
#
_cell.length_a   1.000
_cell.length_b   1.000
_cell.length_c   1.000
_cell.angle_alpha   90.00
_cell.angle_beta   90.00
_cell.angle_gamma   90.00
#
_symmetry.space_group_name_H-M   'P 1'
#
loop_
_entity.id
_entity.type
_entity.pdbx_description
1 polymer ?
#
loop_
_entity_poly.entity_id
_entity_poly.type
_entity_poly.pdbx_seq_one_letter_code
_entity_poly.pdbx_strand_id
1 'polypeptide(L)'
;MSSEDYEDENDTIKSYNKNLLAEFKEYLTKKKLTPRTIEKHLQNVEFYINVFLLYYEEQDARDGVSEISMYLGFWFIKKGPWSGISAINENASSLKKFYQFMLEKGEITKEEFTELKETIKEEKPEWIATMERYLDEDIEDMDEVWGF
;
A
#
# COMPACT_ATOMS: atom_id res chain seq x y z
N MET A 1 9.99 25.54 2.56
CA MET A 1 8.81 25.28 3.42
C MET A 1 9.27 25.36 4.86
N SER A 2 8.55 26.07 5.72
CA SER A 2 8.84 26.10 7.16
C SER A 2 8.28 24.84 7.83
N SER A 3 8.75 24.48 9.03
CA SER A 3 8.23 23.32 9.76
C SER A 3 6.73 23.39 10.04
N GLU A 4 6.19 24.60 10.21
CA GLU A 4 4.76 24.85 10.43
C GLU A 4 3.95 24.61 9.14
N ASP A 5 4.46 25.04 7.97
CA ASP A 5 3.81 24.78 6.68
C ASP A 5 3.73 23.28 6.35
N TYR A 6 4.77 22.50 6.72
CA TYR A 6 4.80 21.05 6.54
C TYR A 6 3.80 20.29 7.46
N GLU A 7 3.56 20.78 8.67
CA GLU A 7 2.61 20.17 9.60
C GLU A 7 1.16 20.39 9.14
N ASP A 8 0.83 21.61 8.68
CA ASP A 8 -0.50 21.97 8.19
C ASP A 8 -0.89 21.22 6.89
N GLU A 9 0.06 21.02 5.97
CA GLU A 9 -0.17 20.23 4.75
C GLU A 9 -0.41 18.75 5.06
N ASN A 10 0.36 18.17 5.98
CA ASN A 10 0.17 16.77 6.42
C ASN A 10 -1.18 16.54 7.09
N ASP A 11 -1.65 17.48 7.91
CA ASP A 11 -2.96 17.38 8.55
C ASP A 11 -4.10 17.52 7.54
N THR A 12 -3.91 18.32 6.50
CA THR A 12 -4.83 18.42 5.37
C THR A 12 -4.93 17.07 4.62
N ILE A 13 -3.79 16.46 4.28
CA ILE A 13 -3.75 15.16 3.57
C ILE A 13 -4.35 14.04 4.45
N LYS A 14 -4.06 14.00 5.76
CA LYS A 14 -4.68 13.02 6.67
C LYS A 14 -6.19 13.17 6.76
N SER A 15 -6.69 14.41 6.79
CA SER A 15 -8.13 14.68 6.78
C SER A 15 -8.79 14.19 5.49
N TYR A 16 -8.13 14.42 4.35
CA TYR A 16 -8.56 13.88 3.05
C TYR A 16 -8.56 12.33 3.07
N ASN A 17 -7.47 11.71 3.50
CA ASN A 17 -7.33 10.25 3.58
C ASN A 17 -8.39 9.62 4.50
N LYS A 18 -8.76 10.29 5.60
CA LYS A 18 -9.85 9.83 6.48
C LYS A 18 -11.20 9.77 5.75
N ASN A 19 -11.53 10.79 4.96
CA ASN A 19 -12.74 10.78 4.14
C ASN A 19 -12.67 9.68 3.07
N LEU A 20 -11.51 9.52 2.44
CA LEU A 20 -11.29 8.50 1.43
C LEU A 20 -11.45 7.07 1.98
N LEU A 21 -10.95 6.79 3.17
CA LEU A 21 -11.14 5.52 3.87
C LEU A 21 -12.61 5.27 4.24
N ALA A 22 -13.35 6.31 4.63
CA ALA A 22 -14.78 6.20 4.91
C ALA A 22 -15.57 5.83 3.65
N GLU A 23 -15.30 6.49 2.52
CA GLU A 23 -15.93 6.17 1.24
C GLU A 23 -15.53 4.77 0.74
N PHE A 24 -14.26 4.39 0.91
CA PHE A 24 -13.79 3.06 0.56
C PHE A 24 -14.49 1.98 1.40
N LYS A 25 -14.73 2.22 2.69
CA LYS A 25 -15.53 1.35 3.56
C LYS A 25 -16.95 1.15 3.03
N GLU A 26 -17.61 2.23 2.61
CA GLU A 26 -18.94 2.16 2.01
C GLU A 26 -18.92 1.36 0.70
N TYR A 27 -17.92 1.60 -0.15
CA TYR A 27 -17.71 0.86 -1.39
C TYR A 27 -17.60 -0.66 -1.13
N LEU A 28 -16.77 -1.07 -0.18
CA LEU A 28 -16.62 -2.49 0.16
C LEU A 28 -17.91 -3.09 0.78
N THR A 29 -18.64 -2.29 1.56
CA THR A 29 -19.94 -2.68 2.12
C THR A 29 -20.96 -2.94 1.01
N LYS A 30 -21.02 -2.07 -0.02
CA LYS A 30 -21.90 -2.24 -1.20
C LYS A 30 -21.53 -3.49 -2.00
N LYS A 31 -20.25 -3.87 -2.04
CA LYS A 31 -19.77 -5.13 -2.64
C LYS A 31 -20.01 -6.35 -1.73
N LYS A 32 -20.69 -6.19 -0.60
CA LYS A 32 -21.13 -7.25 0.34
C LYS A 32 -19.99 -8.05 0.98
N LEU A 33 -18.84 -7.42 1.21
CA LEU A 33 -17.76 -8.04 1.99
C LEU A 33 -18.14 -8.12 3.46
N THR A 34 -17.53 -9.08 4.18
CA THR A 34 -17.78 -9.22 5.62
C THR A 34 -17.11 -8.07 6.40
N PRO A 35 -17.64 -7.68 7.57
CA PRO A 35 -17.03 -6.62 8.39
C PRO A 35 -15.55 -6.86 8.70
N ARG A 36 -15.17 -8.11 8.98
CA ARG A 36 -13.77 -8.49 9.25
C ARG A 36 -12.87 -8.27 8.03
N THR A 37 -13.35 -8.63 6.84
CA THR A 37 -12.60 -8.41 5.59
C THR A 37 -12.48 -6.92 5.27
N ILE A 38 -13.55 -6.15 5.50
CA ILE A 38 -13.55 -4.69 5.31
C ILE A 38 -12.51 -4.05 6.22
N GLU A 39 -12.52 -4.39 7.50
CA GLU A 39 -11.56 -3.86 8.48
C GLU A 39 -10.11 -4.16 8.07
N LYS A 40 -9.83 -5.40 7.64
CA LYS A 40 -8.50 -5.76 7.15
C LYS A 40 -8.08 -4.94 5.92
N HIS A 41 -8.98 -4.71 4.97
CA HIS A 41 -8.68 -3.86 3.82
C HIS A 41 -8.43 -2.40 4.21
N LEU A 42 -9.21 -1.86 5.15
CA LEU A 42 -9.02 -0.51 5.65
C LEU A 42 -7.68 -0.35 6.35
N GLN A 43 -7.31 -1.27 7.24
CA GLN A 43 -6.03 -1.22 7.96
C GLN A 43 -4.83 -1.25 7.01
N ASN A 44 -4.85 -2.13 6.01
CA ASN A 44 -3.77 -2.21 5.02
C ASN A 44 -3.66 -0.94 4.16
N VAL A 45 -4.80 -0.38 3.73
CA VAL A 45 -4.84 0.85 2.91
C VAL A 45 -4.45 2.06 3.74
N GLU A 46 -4.96 2.17 4.96
CA GLU A 46 -4.62 3.25 5.90
C GLU A 46 -3.11 3.28 6.17
N PHE A 47 -2.49 2.11 6.43
CA PHE A 47 -1.05 2.03 6.64
C PHE A 47 -0.28 2.48 5.39
N TYR A 48 -0.74 2.06 4.21
CA TYR A 48 -0.12 2.47 2.96
C TYR A 48 -0.20 3.98 2.71
N ILE A 49 -1.38 4.59 2.77
CA ILE A 49 -1.56 6.01 2.40
C ILE A 49 -1.11 6.97 3.49
N ASN A 50 -1.27 6.63 4.77
CA ASN A 50 -0.94 7.53 5.88
C ASN A 50 0.44 7.27 6.45
N VAL A 51 1.01 6.08 6.31
CA VAL A 51 2.37 5.79 6.82
C VAL A 51 3.37 5.81 5.69
N PHE A 52 3.20 4.99 4.66
CA PHE A 52 4.19 4.92 3.58
C PHE A 52 4.15 6.15 2.68
N LEU A 53 3.04 6.41 1.97
CA LEU A 53 2.98 7.50 0.99
C LEU A 53 3.20 8.87 1.64
N LEU A 54 2.45 9.18 2.70
CA LEU A 54 2.52 10.50 3.33
C LEU A 54 3.89 10.80 3.97
N TYR A 55 4.46 9.85 4.73
CA TYR A 55 5.67 10.13 5.51
C TYR A 55 6.99 9.72 4.84
N TYR A 56 6.97 8.82 3.86
CA TYR A 56 8.20 8.36 3.20
C TYR A 56 8.32 8.82 1.76
N GLU A 57 7.20 8.95 1.04
CA GLU A 57 7.21 9.38 -0.36
C GLU A 57 6.72 10.83 -0.55
N GLU A 58 6.15 11.45 0.49
CA GLU A 58 5.51 12.78 0.44
C GLU A 58 4.45 12.88 -0.68
N GLN A 59 3.75 11.77 -0.93
CA GLN A 59 2.73 11.63 -1.98
C GLN A 59 1.32 11.48 -1.40
N ASP A 60 0.32 11.91 -2.17
CA ASP A 60 -1.07 11.62 -1.86
C ASP A 60 -1.49 10.21 -2.34
N ALA A 61 -2.70 9.79 -1.96
CA ALA A 61 -3.20 8.45 -2.28
C ALA A 61 -3.42 8.20 -3.78
N ARG A 62 -3.59 9.25 -4.59
CA ARG A 62 -3.82 9.14 -6.03
C ARG A 62 -2.52 8.78 -6.74
N ASP A 63 -1.45 9.53 -6.46
CA ASP A 63 -0.15 9.36 -7.13
C ASP A 63 0.55 8.05 -6.71
N GLY A 64 0.23 7.54 -5.51
CA GLY A 64 0.74 6.28 -5.01
C GLY A 64 0.42 5.03 -5.87
N VAL A 65 -0.48 5.10 -6.86
CA VAL A 65 -0.80 3.93 -7.72
C VAL A 65 0.45 3.28 -8.33
N SER A 66 1.50 4.07 -8.55
CA SER A 66 2.79 3.64 -9.09
C SER A 66 3.79 3.12 -8.05
N GLU A 67 3.55 3.36 -6.76
CA GLU A 67 4.50 3.06 -5.66
C GLU A 67 4.32 1.66 -5.05
N ILE A 68 3.44 0.83 -5.62
CA ILE A 68 3.10 -0.49 -5.08
C ILE A 68 4.32 -1.43 -5.04
N SER A 69 5.19 -1.35 -6.05
CA SER A 69 6.42 -2.14 -6.13
C SER A 69 7.38 -1.81 -4.99
N MET A 70 7.70 -0.52 -4.82
CA MET A 70 8.58 -0.04 -3.75
C MET A 70 8.01 -0.37 -2.37
N TYR A 71 6.70 -0.21 -2.19
CA TYR A 71 6.03 -0.56 -0.95
C TYR A 71 6.13 -2.06 -0.64
N LEU A 72 5.65 -2.94 -1.53
CA LEU A 72 5.53 -4.38 -1.23
C LEU A 72 6.83 -5.16 -1.39
N GLY A 73 7.73 -4.72 -2.26
CA GLY A 73 9.01 -5.38 -2.53
C GLY A 73 10.16 -4.92 -1.64
N PHE A 74 10.03 -3.77 -0.97
CA PHE A 74 11.11 -3.24 -0.14
C PHE A 74 10.62 -2.68 1.19
N TRP A 75 9.86 -1.58 1.16
CA TRP A 75 9.59 -0.81 2.38
C TRP A 75 8.77 -1.62 3.39
N PHE A 76 7.70 -2.30 2.95
CA PHE A 76 6.84 -3.10 3.82
C PHE A 76 7.57 -4.31 4.40
N ILE A 77 8.44 -4.96 3.63
CA ILE A 77 9.28 -6.08 4.12
C ILE A 77 10.18 -5.59 5.26
N LYS A 78 10.87 -4.47 5.04
CA LYS A 78 11.88 -3.92 5.96
C LYS A 78 11.29 -3.17 7.16
N LYS A 79 10.13 -2.53 7.01
CA LYS A 79 9.57 -1.57 7.98
C LYS A 79 8.17 -1.93 8.47
N GLY A 80 7.46 -2.81 7.78
CA GLY A 80 6.11 -3.22 8.14
C GLY A 80 6.11 -4.01 9.45
N PRO A 81 5.43 -3.55 10.51
CA PRO A 81 5.51 -4.21 11.82
C PRO A 81 4.80 -5.58 11.88
N TRP A 82 4.01 -5.90 10.85
CA TRP A 82 3.38 -7.22 10.66
C TRP A 82 3.75 -7.82 9.30
N SER A 83 4.90 -7.44 8.74
CA SER A 83 5.35 -7.95 7.46
C SER A 83 5.54 -9.47 7.49
N GLY A 84 5.30 -10.09 6.35
CA GLY A 84 5.25 -11.55 6.22
C GLY A 84 4.57 -11.96 4.92
N ILE A 85 4.76 -13.21 4.51
CA ILE A 85 4.28 -13.70 3.21
C ILE A 85 2.75 -13.53 3.09
N SER A 86 1.98 -13.92 4.12
CA SER A 86 0.52 -13.71 4.12
C SER A 86 0.16 -12.22 4.07
N ALA A 87 0.90 -11.38 4.80
CA ALA A 87 0.64 -9.95 4.85
C ALA A 87 0.90 -9.26 3.51
N ILE A 88 1.92 -9.67 2.74
CA ILE A 88 2.17 -9.16 1.37
C ILE A 88 0.98 -9.49 0.47
N ASN A 89 0.50 -10.73 0.53
CA ASN A 89 -0.67 -11.17 -0.23
C ASN A 89 -1.94 -10.36 0.13
N GLU A 90 -2.17 -10.14 1.43
CA GLU A 90 -3.29 -9.36 1.94
C GLU A 90 -3.21 -7.90 1.53
N ASN A 91 -2.02 -7.28 1.62
CA ASN A 91 -1.81 -5.90 1.20
C ASN A 91 -2.03 -5.76 -0.31
N ALA A 92 -1.42 -6.60 -1.15
CA ALA A 92 -1.62 -6.57 -2.60
C ALA A 92 -3.11 -6.67 -3.00
N SER A 93 -3.87 -7.54 -2.32
CA SER A 93 -5.32 -7.66 -2.53
C SER A 93 -6.08 -6.39 -2.10
N SER A 94 -5.68 -5.80 -0.96
CA SER A 94 -6.29 -4.58 -0.41
C SER A 94 -6.05 -3.38 -1.32
N LEU A 95 -4.80 -3.17 -1.73
CA LEU A 95 -4.40 -2.06 -2.60
C LEU A 95 -5.03 -2.18 -3.99
N LYS A 96 -5.10 -3.38 -4.57
CA LYS A 96 -5.84 -3.60 -5.83
C LYS A 96 -7.32 -3.23 -5.71
N LYS A 97 -7.98 -3.52 -4.58
CA LYS A 97 -9.38 -3.12 -4.36
C LYS A 97 -9.54 -1.62 -4.16
N PHE A 98 -8.59 -1.01 -3.44
CA PHE A 98 -8.56 0.42 -3.22
C PHE A 98 -8.39 1.18 -4.52
N TYR A 99 -7.41 0.82 -5.36
CA TYR A 99 -7.21 1.47 -6.64
C TYR A 99 -8.31 1.14 -7.67
N GLN A 100 -8.99 0.00 -7.56
CA GLN A 100 -10.23 -0.23 -8.30
C GLN A 100 -11.32 0.78 -7.90
N PHE A 101 -11.43 1.12 -6.62
CA PHE A 101 -12.34 2.15 -6.12
C PHE A 101 -11.92 3.54 -6.60
N MET A 102 -10.62 3.86 -6.57
CA MET A 102 -10.08 5.13 -7.11
C MET A 102 -10.39 5.28 -8.60
N LEU A 103 -10.28 4.20 -9.38
CA LEU A 103 -10.68 4.18 -10.80
C LEU A 103 -12.18 4.43 -10.96
N GLU A 104 -13.04 3.77 -10.17
CA GLU A 104 -14.50 3.98 -10.22
C GLU A 104 -14.89 5.42 -9.83
N LYS A 105 -14.07 6.09 -9.01
CA LYS A 105 -14.22 7.53 -8.68
C LYS A 105 -13.67 8.47 -9.76
N GLY A 106 -12.85 8.00 -10.69
CA GLY A 106 -12.18 8.82 -11.70
C GLY A 106 -10.91 9.53 -11.19
N GLU A 107 -10.34 9.09 -10.07
CA GLU A 107 -9.09 9.65 -9.51
C GLU A 107 -7.86 9.12 -10.24
N ILE A 108 -7.95 7.90 -10.78
CA ILE A 108 -6.92 7.30 -11.63
C ILE A 108 -7.53 6.85 -12.96
N THR A 109 -6.68 6.73 -13.96
CA THR A 109 -6.98 6.22 -15.30
C THR A 109 -7.04 4.70 -15.31
N LYS A 110 -7.61 4.16 -16.40
CA LYS A 110 -7.69 2.71 -16.60
C LYS A 110 -6.30 2.13 -16.89
N GLU A 111 -5.44 2.91 -17.52
CA GLU A 111 -4.05 2.62 -17.84
C GLU A 111 -3.25 2.42 -16.55
N GLU A 112 -3.26 3.41 -15.64
CA GLU A 112 -2.61 3.31 -14.32
C GLU A 112 -3.10 2.10 -13.51
N PHE A 113 -4.42 1.84 -13.50
CA PHE A 113 -4.96 0.67 -12.83
C PHE A 113 -4.53 -0.65 -13.50
N THR A 114 -4.30 -0.64 -14.81
CA THR A 114 -3.83 -1.82 -15.56
C THR A 114 -2.38 -2.11 -15.24
N GLU A 115 -1.53 -1.09 -15.26
CA GLU A 115 -0.12 -1.17 -14.85
C GLU A 115 0.00 -1.69 -13.42
N LEU A 116 -0.75 -1.14 -12.46
CA LEU A 116 -0.77 -1.64 -11.07
C LEU A 116 -1.06 -3.14 -10.99
N LYS A 117 -2.03 -3.65 -11.78
CA LYS A 117 -2.35 -5.10 -11.77
C LYS A 117 -1.24 -5.93 -12.40
N GLU A 118 -0.57 -5.40 -13.41
CA GLU A 118 0.56 -6.06 -14.07
C GLU A 118 1.76 -6.11 -13.13
N THR A 119 2.15 -5.00 -12.50
CA THR A 119 3.16 -4.95 -11.42
C THR A 119 2.89 -5.98 -10.33
N ILE A 120 1.67 -6.00 -9.76
CA ILE A 120 1.29 -6.99 -8.74
C ILE A 120 1.37 -8.43 -9.26
N LYS A 121 1.10 -8.67 -10.54
CA LYS A 121 1.13 -10.01 -11.11
C LYS A 121 2.57 -10.49 -11.34
N GLU A 122 3.42 -9.62 -11.87
CA GLU A 122 4.77 -9.95 -12.32
C GLU A 122 5.78 -9.97 -11.16
N GLU A 123 5.67 -9.03 -10.23
CA GLU A 123 6.70 -8.84 -9.20
C GLU A 123 6.37 -9.53 -7.88
N LYS A 124 5.10 -9.85 -7.63
CA LYS A 124 4.69 -10.53 -6.38
C LYS A 124 5.46 -11.82 -6.08
N PRO A 125 5.80 -12.70 -7.05
CA PRO A 125 6.66 -13.84 -6.77
C PRO A 125 8.00 -13.42 -6.16
N GLU A 126 8.60 -12.33 -6.66
CA GLU A 126 9.85 -11.80 -6.13
C GLU A 126 9.67 -11.15 -4.76
N TRP A 127 8.58 -10.43 -4.51
CA TRP A 127 8.30 -9.88 -3.17
C TRP A 127 8.17 -11.00 -2.12
N ILE A 128 7.57 -12.13 -2.50
CA ILE A 128 7.46 -13.30 -1.62
C ILE A 128 8.84 -13.92 -1.39
N ALA A 129 9.63 -14.14 -2.44
CA ALA A 129 10.98 -14.68 -2.31
C ALA A 129 11.90 -13.77 -1.48
N THR A 130 11.77 -12.45 -1.65
CA THR A 130 12.47 -11.45 -0.83
C THR A 130 12.08 -11.55 0.63
N MET A 131 10.78 -11.70 0.94
CA MET A 131 10.32 -11.90 2.32
C MET A 131 10.83 -13.23 2.90
N GLU A 132 10.90 -14.29 2.10
CA GLU A 132 11.47 -15.58 2.53
C GLU A 132 12.94 -15.42 2.90
N ARG A 133 13.75 -14.77 2.06
CA ARG A 133 15.14 -14.43 2.38
C ARG A 133 15.24 -13.53 3.62
N TYR A 134 14.40 -12.52 3.73
CA TYR A 134 14.40 -11.60 4.88
C TYR A 134 14.09 -12.30 6.22
N LEU A 135 13.33 -13.40 6.19
CA LEU A 135 13.01 -14.21 7.36
C LEU A 135 14.05 -15.31 7.63
N ASP A 136 15.02 -15.49 6.74
CA ASP A 136 16.06 -16.50 6.88
C ASP A 136 17.14 -16.00 7.85
N GLU A 137 17.22 -16.63 9.02
CA GLU A 137 18.19 -16.27 10.06
C GLU A 137 19.63 -16.62 9.65
N ASP A 138 19.82 -17.46 8.64
CA ASP A 138 21.15 -17.82 8.12
C ASP A 138 21.72 -16.74 7.19
N ILE A 139 20.91 -15.76 6.75
CA ILE A 139 21.38 -14.62 5.95
C ILE A 139 21.92 -13.53 6.88
N GLU A 140 23.25 -13.45 6.96
CA GLU A 140 23.95 -12.44 7.76
C GLU A 140 24.06 -11.08 7.04
N ASP A 141 24.15 -11.08 5.71
CA ASP A 141 24.24 -9.88 4.88
C ASP A 141 22.87 -9.51 4.29
N MET A 142 22.32 -8.38 4.74
CA MET A 142 21.01 -7.92 4.31
C MET A 142 20.98 -7.47 2.84
N ASP A 143 22.12 -7.26 2.18
CA ASP A 143 22.16 -6.98 0.75
C ASP A 143 21.79 -8.22 -0.08
N GLU A 144 22.08 -9.44 0.43
CA GLU A 144 21.69 -10.71 -0.20
C GLU A 144 20.16 -10.89 -0.26
N VAL A 145 19.42 -10.31 0.68
CA VAL A 145 17.96 -10.37 0.69
C VAL A 145 17.36 -9.71 -0.55
N TRP A 146 17.97 -8.63 -1.06
CA TRP A 146 17.51 -7.92 -2.26
C TRP A 146 18.35 -8.20 -3.50
N GLY A 147 19.39 -9.04 -3.39
CA GLY A 147 20.22 -9.48 -4.51
C GLY A 147 21.19 -8.40 -5.01
N PHE A 148 21.66 -7.53 -4.11
CA PHE A 148 22.67 -6.51 -4.40
C PHE A 148 24.09 -6.98 -4.15
#